data_AF-A0A7W3NG40-F1
#
_entry.id   AF-A0A7W3NG40-F1
#
_cell.length_a   1.000
_cell.length_b   1.000
_cell.length_c   1.000
_cell.angle_alpha   90.00
_cell.angle_beta   90.00
_cell.angle_gamma   90.00
#
_symmetry.space_group_name_H-M   'P 1'
#
loop_
_entity.id
_entity.type
_entity.pdbx_description
1 polymer ?
#
loop_
_entity_poly.entity_id
_entity_poly.type
_entity_poly.pdbx_seq_one_letter_code
_entity_poly.pdbx_strand_id
1 'polypeptide(L)'
;MSDRNWKRYSPAYGYVTLIGSKPIMVNSGESITFNQNGPLNHIKFALPSDTLIISKSGDYKIEYVLLIDGPSSSSTYGLILNNFLVKDKLTQYGIQRQVNGASLMLIGQAIIHIPKNSTLELRNIGPSTDTLLPIIGEQEVNAASLTVVKLN
;
A
#
# COMPACT_ATOMS: atom_id res chain seq x y z
N MET A 1 39.63 -18.96 17.22
CA MET A 1 38.85 -18.20 16.20
C MET A 1 37.59 -19.01 15.93
N SER A 2 36.42 -18.51 16.33
CA SER A 2 35.14 -19.22 16.23
C SER A 2 34.18 -18.39 15.39
N ASP A 3 34.23 -18.57 14.07
CA ASP A 3 33.25 -18.06 13.11
C ASP A 3 31.96 -18.88 13.17
N ARG A 4 31.26 -18.84 14.32
CA ARG A 4 29.97 -19.52 14.49
C ARG A 4 28.83 -18.50 14.49
N ASN A 5 28.10 -18.51 13.37
CA ASN A 5 26.68 -18.16 13.26
C ASN A 5 26.28 -16.69 13.37
N TRP A 6 26.84 -15.82 12.51
CA TRP A 6 26.07 -14.65 12.06
C TRP A 6 25.10 -15.11 10.96
N LYS A 7 24.02 -15.82 11.33
CA LYS A 7 22.80 -15.71 10.51
C LYS A 7 22.41 -14.25 10.63
N ARG A 8 22.89 -13.42 9.70
CA ARG A 8 22.48 -12.02 9.58
C ARG A 8 20.96 -12.03 9.61
N TYR A 9 20.38 -11.44 10.66
CA TYR A 9 18.96 -11.16 10.70
C TYR A 9 18.72 -10.18 9.54
N SER A 10 18.30 -10.70 8.38
CA SER A 10 17.94 -9.84 7.26
C SER A 10 16.60 -9.20 7.61
N PRO A 11 16.48 -7.86 7.63
CA PRO A 11 15.21 -7.21 7.92
C PRO A 11 14.17 -7.62 6.85
N ALA A 12 12.92 -7.82 7.26
CA ALA A 12 11.85 -8.09 6.32
C ALA A 12 11.49 -6.80 5.58
N TYR A 13 11.32 -6.88 4.26
CA TYR A 13 10.93 -5.73 3.45
C TYR A 13 10.17 -6.17 2.20
N GLY A 14 9.40 -5.24 1.62
CA GLY A 14 8.69 -5.46 0.38
C GLY A 14 8.24 -4.16 -0.27
N TYR A 15 8.12 -4.19 -1.59
CA TYR A 15 7.63 -3.09 -2.40
C TYR A 15 6.72 -3.65 -3.49
N VAL A 16 5.47 -3.19 -3.53
CA VAL A 16 4.49 -3.57 -4.56
C VAL A 16 3.94 -2.32 -5.23
N THR A 17 3.59 -2.43 -6.50
CA THR A 17 3.10 -1.31 -7.31
C THR A 17 1.93 -1.71 -8.20
N LEU A 18 1.13 -0.72 -8.56
CA LEU A 18 0.03 -0.82 -9.50
C LEU A 18 0.35 0.04 -10.72
N ILE A 19 0.55 -0.61 -11.85
CA ILE A 19 0.70 0.04 -13.16
C ILE A 19 -0.44 -0.40 -14.07
N GLY A 20 -0.65 0.29 -15.18
CA GLY A 20 -1.70 -0.05 -16.12
C GLY A 20 -1.78 0.92 -17.29
N SER A 21 -2.67 0.62 -18.22
CA SER A 21 -2.85 1.40 -19.45
C SER A 21 -4.21 2.11 -19.54
N LYS A 22 -4.99 2.12 -18.45
CA LYS A 22 -6.30 2.78 -18.34
C LYS A 22 -6.57 3.21 -16.90
N PRO A 23 -7.40 4.23 -16.65
CA PRO A 23 -7.85 4.56 -15.30
C PRO A 23 -8.47 3.35 -14.58
N ILE A 24 -8.17 3.20 -13.28
CA ILE A 24 -8.55 2.04 -12.48
C ILE A 24 -9.51 2.51 -11.38
N MET A 25 -10.74 1.99 -11.37
CA MET A 25 -11.71 2.32 -10.31
C MET A 25 -11.45 1.46 -9.08
N VAL A 26 -11.58 2.07 -7.91
CA VAL A 26 -11.50 1.41 -6.60
C VAL A 26 -12.72 1.82 -5.79
N ASN A 27 -13.69 0.92 -5.66
CA ASN A 27 -14.92 1.22 -4.94
C ASN A 27 -14.69 1.38 -3.44
N SER A 28 -15.63 2.03 -2.77
CA SER A 28 -15.67 2.07 -1.30
C SER A 28 -15.64 0.64 -0.75
N GLY A 29 -14.72 0.38 0.18
CA GLY A 29 -14.51 -0.93 0.79
C GLY A 29 -13.58 -1.87 0.00
N GLU A 30 -13.13 -1.51 -1.20
CA GLU A 30 -12.22 -2.34 -2.00
C GLU A 30 -10.74 -2.09 -1.67
N SER A 31 -9.98 -3.18 -1.68
CA SER A 31 -8.52 -3.15 -1.53
C SER A 31 -7.82 -2.91 -2.87
N ILE A 32 -6.70 -2.19 -2.85
CA ILE A 32 -5.85 -1.97 -4.03
C ILE A 32 -5.25 -3.30 -4.45
N THR A 33 -5.60 -3.77 -5.65
CA THR A 33 -4.93 -4.90 -6.28
C THR A 33 -3.64 -4.44 -6.95
N PHE A 34 -2.50 -4.80 -6.39
CA PHE A 34 -1.19 -4.52 -7.00
C PHE A 34 -0.84 -5.59 -8.04
N ASN A 35 -0.10 -5.20 -9.08
CA ASN A 35 0.22 -6.08 -10.22
C ASN A 35 1.69 -6.09 -10.61
N GLN A 36 2.55 -5.46 -9.82
CA GLN A 36 4.00 -5.51 -9.94
C GLN A 36 4.64 -5.52 -8.54
N ASN A 37 5.87 -6.00 -8.43
CA ASN A 37 6.64 -5.91 -7.20
C ASN A 37 8.14 -5.73 -7.46
N GLY A 38 8.78 -4.99 -6.55
CA GLY A 38 10.22 -4.92 -6.44
C GLY A 38 10.77 -6.05 -5.56
N PRO A 39 11.93 -5.81 -4.91
CA PRO A 39 12.53 -6.76 -3.98
C PRO A 39 11.60 -7.14 -2.82
N LEU A 40 11.51 -8.44 -2.53
CA LEU A 40 10.76 -8.99 -1.40
C LEU A 40 11.68 -9.84 -0.53
N ASN A 41 11.67 -9.63 0.79
CA ASN A 41 12.38 -10.46 1.76
C ASN A 41 11.50 -10.71 2.98
N HIS A 42 11.20 -11.98 3.27
CA HIS A 42 10.23 -12.41 4.30
C HIS A 42 8.81 -11.83 4.15
N ILE A 43 8.51 -11.24 2.99
CA ILE A 43 7.17 -10.84 2.56
C ILE A 43 6.85 -11.65 1.31
N LYS A 44 5.65 -12.24 1.26
CA LYS A 44 5.18 -13.00 0.09
C LYS A 44 4.07 -12.20 -0.58
N PHE A 45 4.08 -12.24 -1.91
CA PHE A 45 3.12 -11.57 -2.76
C PHE A 45 2.96 -12.37 -4.05
N ALA A 46 1.73 -12.63 -4.47
CA ALA A 46 1.43 -13.35 -5.71
C ALA A 46 0.77 -12.37 -6.67
N LEU A 47 1.32 -12.21 -7.87
CA LEU A 47 0.82 -11.26 -8.85
C LEU A 47 -0.37 -11.82 -9.64
N PRO A 48 -1.43 -11.04 -9.89
CA PRO A 48 -1.84 -9.83 -9.15
C PRO A 48 -2.53 -10.19 -7.83
N SER A 49 -2.42 -9.32 -6.83
CA SER A 49 -3.13 -9.51 -5.55
C SER A 49 -3.27 -8.19 -4.80
N ASP A 50 -4.29 -8.12 -3.95
CA ASP A 50 -4.52 -7.04 -2.98
C ASP A 50 -3.84 -7.28 -1.63
N THR A 51 -3.25 -8.47 -1.44
CA THR A 51 -2.84 -8.98 -0.14
C THR A 51 -1.35 -9.33 -0.12
N LEU A 52 -0.62 -8.76 0.85
CA LEU A 52 0.75 -9.16 1.19
C LEU A 52 0.74 -10.09 2.40
N ILE A 53 1.58 -11.11 2.41
CA ILE A 53 1.78 -11.99 3.57
C ILE A 53 3.12 -11.68 4.24
N ILE A 54 3.07 -11.17 5.46
CA ILE A 54 4.25 -10.77 6.24
C ILE A 54 4.65 -11.92 7.16
N SER A 55 5.78 -12.58 6.86
CA SER A 55 6.16 -13.86 7.50
C SER A 55 6.85 -13.70 8.85
N LYS A 56 7.26 -12.48 9.23
CA LYS A 56 7.99 -12.19 10.47
C LYS A 56 7.19 -11.24 11.34
N SER A 57 7.12 -11.51 12.64
CA SER A 57 6.58 -10.55 13.58
C SER A 57 7.54 -9.39 13.83
N GLY A 58 7.01 -8.23 14.20
CA GLY A 58 7.78 -7.08 14.62
C GLY A 58 7.10 -5.76 14.27
N ASP A 59 7.82 -4.67 14.48
CA ASP A 59 7.36 -3.34 14.10
C ASP A 59 7.82 -3.02 12.68
N TYR A 60 6.89 -2.50 11.89
CA TYR A 60 7.10 -2.18 10.48
C TYR A 60 6.74 -0.73 10.23
N LYS A 61 7.60 -0.04 9.49
CA LYS A 61 7.24 1.18 8.78
C LYS A 61 6.54 0.77 7.48
N ILE A 62 5.35 1.29 7.28
CA ILE A 62 4.57 1.14 6.07
C ILE A 62 4.37 2.52 5.46
N GLU A 63 4.53 2.61 4.15
CA GLU A 63 4.28 3.81 3.38
C GLU A 63 3.51 3.45 2.12
N TYR A 64 2.49 4.23 1.80
CA TYR A 64 1.76 4.10 0.55
C TYR A 64 1.61 5.45 -0.13
N VAL A 65 1.61 5.39 -1.46
CA VAL A 65 1.42 6.54 -2.35
C VAL A 65 0.37 6.15 -3.38
N LEU A 66 -0.65 6.98 -3.54
CA LEU A 66 -1.73 6.81 -4.51
C LEU A 66 -1.80 8.05 -5.39
N LEU A 67 -1.83 7.84 -6.70
CA LEU A 67 -2.12 8.89 -7.69
C LEU A 67 -3.59 8.78 -8.09
N ILE A 68 -4.38 9.72 -7.58
CA ILE A 68 -5.85 9.70 -7.67
C ILE A 68 -6.31 10.81 -8.60
N ASP A 69 -7.24 10.46 -9.48
CA ASP A 69 -8.07 11.36 -10.27
C ASP A 69 -9.54 11.12 -9.97
N GLY A 70 -10.35 12.10 -10.28
CA GLY A 70 -11.78 12.06 -10.02
C GLY A 70 -12.36 13.47 -9.96
N PRO A 71 -13.69 13.62 -10.02
CA PRO A 71 -14.36 14.89 -9.77
C PRO A 71 -14.02 15.43 -8.36
N SER A 72 -14.54 16.59 -7.96
CA SER A 72 -14.43 17.06 -6.57
C SER A 72 -14.94 15.98 -5.59
N SER A 73 -14.03 15.29 -4.91
CA SER A 73 -14.32 14.17 -4.00
C SER A 73 -13.35 14.14 -2.81
N SER A 74 -13.67 13.29 -1.84
CA SER A 74 -12.81 12.96 -0.71
C SER A 74 -12.39 11.51 -0.81
N SER A 75 -11.09 11.26 -0.92
CA SER A 75 -10.53 9.91 -0.93
C SER A 75 -9.95 9.62 0.45
N THR A 76 -10.21 8.44 1.00
CA THR A 76 -9.66 8.02 2.30
C THR A 76 -9.20 6.57 2.21
N TYR A 77 -7.93 6.33 2.53
CA TYR A 77 -7.34 5.01 2.49
C TYR A 77 -6.79 4.61 3.86
N GLY A 78 -6.82 3.31 4.15
CA GLY A 78 -6.34 2.75 5.41
C GLY A 78 -5.70 1.38 5.23
N LEU A 79 -4.90 0.99 6.22
CA LEU A 79 -4.26 -0.33 6.25
C LEU A 79 -5.16 -1.35 6.94
N ILE A 80 -5.37 -2.49 6.29
CA ILE A 80 -6.11 -3.63 6.84
C ILE A 80 -5.09 -4.70 7.20
N LEU A 81 -5.04 -5.08 8.47
CA LEU A 81 -4.17 -6.14 8.99
C LEU A 81 -5.05 -7.28 9.50
N ASN A 82 -4.88 -8.48 8.93
CA ASN A 82 -5.68 -9.65 9.29
C ASN A 82 -7.20 -9.38 9.25
N ASN A 83 -7.66 -8.68 8.20
CA ASN A 83 -9.05 -8.26 7.98
C ASN A 83 -9.59 -7.18 8.95
N PHE A 84 -8.74 -6.62 9.82
CA PHE A 84 -9.12 -5.53 10.72
C PHE A 84 -8.42 -4.22 10.32
N LEU A 85 -9.15 -3.12 10.39
CA LEU A 85 -8.58 -1.78 10.21
C LEU A 85 -7.59 -1.49 11.34
N VAL A 86 -6.36 -1.12 10.98
CA VAL A 86 -5.30 -0.90 11.98
C VAL A 86 -5.51 0.42 12.70
N LYS A 87 -5.86 0.34 14.00
CA LYS A 87 -5.94 1.45 14.98
C LYS A 87 -6.39 2.77 14.34
N ASP A 88 -7.70 2.96 14.28
CA ASP A 88 -8.37 4.07 13.61
C ASP A 88 -7.65 5.42 13.78
N LYS A 89 -7.48 6.12 12.65
CA LYS A 89 -6.77 7.40 12.47
C LYS A 89 -5.23 7.38 12.46
N LEU A 90 -4.54 6.33 12.90
CA LEU A 90 -3.06 6.27 12.81
C LEU A 90 -2.55 5.79 11.44
N THR A 91 -3.37 5.07 10.70
CA THR A 91 -3.02 4.49 9.40
C THR A 91 -3.86 5.04 8.25
N GLN A 92 -4.81 5.91 8.58
CA GLN A 92 -5.81 6.42 7.66
C GLN A 92 -5.38 7.80 7.17
N TYR A 93 -5.26 7.94 5.86
CA TYR A 93 -4.95 9.21 5.22
C TYR A 93 -6.04 9.53 4.24
N GLY A 94 -6.44 10.80 4.22
CA GLY A 94 -7.44 11.29 3.29
C GLY A 94 -6.98 12.56 2.61
N ILE A 95 -7.52 12.79 1.43
CA ILE A 95 -7.33 14.03 0.68
C ILE A 95 -8.70 14.52 0.21
N GLN A 96 -8.92 15.82 0.30
CA GLN A 96 -10.13 16.46 -0.19
C GLN A 96 -9.80 17.34 -1.39
N ARG A 97 -10.61 17.22 -2.43
CA ARG A 97 -10.47 17.96 -3.68
C ARG A 97 -11.68 18.86 -3.90
N GLN A 98 -11.46 20.15 -4.15
CA GLN A 98 -12.51 21.15 -4.37
C GLN A 98 -12.61 21.70 -5.80
N VAL A 99 -11.72 21.29 -6.71
CA VAL A 99 -11.71 21.70 -8.13
C VAL A 99 -11.91 20.48 -9.02
N ASN A 100 -12.10 20.62 -10.34
CA ASN A 100 -12.21 19.52 -11.33
C ASN A 100 -10.95 19.43 -12.23
N GLY A 101 -10.53 18.23 -12.63
CA GLY A 101 -9.39 18.03 -13.56
C GLY A 101 -7.96 18.21 -13.01
N ALA A 102 -7.69 17.83 -11.76
CA ALA A 102 -6.36 17.92 -11.15
C ALA A 102 -6.05 16.60 -10.45
N SER A 103 -4.97 15.93 -10.86
CA SER A 103 -4.49 14.72 -10.20
C SER A 103 -3.89 15.06 -8.84
N LEU A 104 -4.24 14.29 -7.82
CA LEU A 104 -3.71 14.46 -6.47
C LEU A 104 -2.93 13.22 -6.05
N MET A 105 -1.90 13.45 -5.24
CA MET A 105 -1.11 12.40 -4.63
C MET A 105 -1.50 12.28 -3.16
N LEU A 106 -2.05 11.13 -2.78
CA LEU A 106 -2.34 10.79 -1.39
C LEU A 106 -1.19 9.94 -0.87
N ILE A 107 -0.52 10.43 0.17
CA ILE A 107 0.60 9.73 0.83
C ILE A 107 0.17 9.41 2.25
N GLY A 108 0.31 8.15 2.64
CA GLY A 108 0.11 7.71 4.02
C GLY A 108 1.31 6.95 4.54
N GLN A 109 1.62 7.12 5.81
CA GLN A 109 2.72 6.44 6.47
C GLN A 109 2.32 6.05 7.90
N ALA A 110 2.71 4.86 8.32
CA ALA A 110 2.49 4.42 9.69
C ALA A 110 3.59 3.50 10.18
N ILE A 111 3.81 3.48 11.49
CA ILE A 111 4.56 2.42 12.15
C ILE A 111 3.55 1.53 12.87
N ILE A 112 3.48 0.27 12.50
CA ILE A 112 2.52 -0.69 13.07
C ILE A 112 3.23 -1.96 13.53
N HIS A 113 2.70 -2.56 14.60
CA HIS A 113 3.11 -3.89 15.01
C HIS A 113 2.38 -4.94 14.18
N ILE A 114 3.12 -5.87 13.59
CA ILE A 114 2.58 -6.92 12.73
C ILE A 114 2.89 -8.28 13.36
N PRO A 115 1.87 -9.09 13.70
CA PRO A 115 2.07 -10.48 14.11
C PRO A 115 2.68 -11.35 13.00
N LYS A 116 3.27 -12.47 13.38
CA LYS A 116 3.86 -13.42 12.41
C LYS A 116 2.77 -13.99 11.48
N ASN A 117 3.09 -14.11 10.20
CA ASN A 117 2.20 -14.66 9.16
C ASN A 117 0.89 -13.86 9.00
N SER A 118 0.97 -12.53 9.12
CA SER A 118 -0.21 -11.67 8.95
C SER A 118 -0.43 -11.29 7.50
N THR A 119 -1.69 -11.01 7.15
CA THR A 119 -2.07 -10.37 5.89
C THR A 119 -2.10 -8.85 6.04
N LEU A 120 -1.65 -8.14 5.01
CA LEU A 120 -1.70 -6.69 4.94
C LEU A 120 -2.29 -6.27 3.59
N GLU A 121 -3.27 -5.37 3.63
CA GLU A 121 -3.92 -4.78 2.46
C GLU A 121 -4.00 -3.25 2.61
N LEU A 122 -4.11 -2.53 1.49
CA LEU A 122 -4.42 -1.10 1.44
C LEU A 122 -5.82 -0.93 0.87
N ARG A 123 -6.74 -0.32 1.63
CA ARG A 123 -8.17 -0.29 1.29
C ARG A 123 -8.71 1.11 1.19
N ASN A 124 -9.57 1.35 0.20
CA ASN A 124 -10.43 2.53 0.18
C ASN A 124 -11.48 2.38 1.29
N ILE A 125 -11.36 3.21 2.33
CA ILE A 125 -12.28 3.26 3.46
C ILE A 125 -13.18 4.50 3.41
N GLY A 126 -13.04 5.31 2.36
CA GLY A 126 -13.90 6.45 2.09
C GLY A 126 -15.27 6.04 1.55
N PRO A 127 -16.23 6.96 1.51
CA PRO A 127 -17.60 6.67 1.07
C PRO A 127 -17.76 6.61 -0.47
N SER A 128 -16.76 7.06 -1.24
CA SER A 128 -16.82 7.18 -2.70
C SER A 128 -15.88 6.22 -3.42
N THR A 129 -16.22 5.88 -4.66
CA THR A 129 -15.29 5.24 -5.61
C THR A 129 -14.22 6.24 -6.02
N ASP A 130 -12.96 5.82 -5.94
CA ASP A 130 -11.81 6.59 -6.40
C ASP A 130 -11.34 6.07 -7.76
N THR A 131 -10.73 6.95 -8.57
CA THR A 131 -10.10 6.56 -9.83
C THR A 131 -8.59 6.74 -9.70
N LEU A 132 -7.83 5.67 -9.84
CA LEU A 132 -6.38 5.73 -9.88
C LEU A 132 -5.89 5.97 -11.31
N LEU A 133 -4.83 6.76 -11.44
CA LEU A 133 -4.22 7.10 -12.73
C LEU A 133 -2.90 6.36 -12.95
N PRO A 134 -2.88 5.28 -13.72
CA PRO A 134 -1.63 4.70 -14.18
C PRO A 134 -1.11 5.36 -15.48
N ILE A 135 -1.76 6.41 -15.98
CA ILE A 135 -1.30 7.18 -17.14
C ILE A 135 -1.41 8.68 -16.84
N ILE A 136 -0.37 9.44 -17.17
CA ILE A 136 -0.42 10.91 -17.27
C ILE A 136 -0.03 11.29 -18.70
N GLY A 137 -0.95 11.94 -19.43
CA GLY A 137 -0.78 12.20 -20.86
C GLY A 137 -0.72 10.88 -21.64
N GLU A 138 0.42 10.60 -22.27
CA GLU A 138 0.68 9.35 -23.01
C GLU A 138 1.65 8.40 -22.26
N GLN A 139 2.10 8.79 -21.06
CA GLN A 139 3.11 8.06 -20.32
C GLN A 139 2.47 7.16 -19.24
N GLU A 140 2.81 5.87 -19.26
CA GLU A 140 2.49 4.96 -18.16
C GLU A 140 3.29 5.35 -16.90
N VAL A 141 2.58 5.43 -15.78
CA VAL A 141 3.10 5.81 -14.46
C VAL A 141 2.60 4.85 -13.39
N ASN A 142 3.22 4.91 -12.22
CA ASN A 142 2.79 4.16 -11.06
C ASN A 142 1.55 4.81 -10.43
N ALA A 143 0.42 4.11 -10.44
CA ALA A 143 -0.83 4.59 -9.88
C ALA A 143 -0.92 4.40 -8.37
N ALA A 144 -0.27 3.35 -7.84
CA ALA A 144 -0.26 3.07 -6.41
C ALA A 144 1.00 2.29 -6.02
N SER A 145 1.60 2.64 -4.89
CA SER A 145 2.67 1.83 -4.29
C SER A 145 2.45 1.59 -2.82
N LEU A 146 2.96 0.46 -2.33
CA LEU A 146 3.01 0.11 -0.93
C LEU A 146 4.40 -0.43 -0.60
N THR A 147 5.06 0.23 0.34
CA THR A 147 6.38 -0.12 0.86
C THR A 147 6.23 -0.59 2.29
N VAL A 148 6.86 -1.72 2.62
CA VAL A 148 6.86 -2.31 3.97
C VAL A 148 8.31 -2.56 4.37
N VAL A 149 8.75 -2.04 5.51
CA VAL A 149 10.11 -2.20 6.03
C VAL A 149 10.07 -2.50 7.52
N LYS A 150 10.64 -3.64 7.94
CA LYS A 150 10.80 -4.00 9.35
C LYS A 150 11.84 -3.10 10.00
N LEU A 151 11.52 -2.54 11.16
CA LEU A 151 12.38 -1.58 11.86
C LEU A 151 13.48 -2.24 12.68
N ASN A 152 13.23 -3.42 13.26
CA ASN A 152 14.19 -4.24 14.02
C ASN A 152 13.84 -5.73 13.88
#